data_AF-A0A6A6MUR4-F1
#
_entry.id   AF-A0A6A6MUR4-F1
#
_cell.length_a   1.000
_cell.length_b   1.000
_cell.length_c   1.000
_cell.angle_alpha   90.00
_cell.angle_beta   90.00
_cell.angle_gamma   90.00
#
_symmetry.space_group_name_H-M   'P 1'
#
loop_
_entity.id
_entity.type
_entity.pdbx_description
1 polymer ?
#
loop_
_entity_poly.entity_id
_entity_poly.type
_entity_poly.pdbx_seq_one_letter_code
_entity_poly.pdbx_strand_id
1 'polypeptide(L)'
;MTAYVSNLSRQSDYGSDHRAAAALHDCFSNFGDAVDEIRGSLKQMRQLGAAGSSAEALRFQMSNVQTWMSAALTDEETCTDGFEDVPEGPVKSEIQIRSVKYVSECDAYAVDFALAVWCGSGS
;
A
#
# COMPACT_ATOMS: atom_id res chain seq x y z
N MET A 1 -11.47 -2.45 2.48
CA MET A 1 -10.77 -1.55 3.41
C MET A 1 -11.24 -0.12 3.22
N THR A 2 -11.22 0.40 1.98
CA THR A 2 -11.77 1.71 1.59
C THR A 2 -13.17 2.01 2.13
N ALA A 3 -14.18 1.14 1.94
CA ALA A 3 -15.54 1.40 2.43
C ALA A 3 -15.67 1.58 3.96
N TYR A 4 -14.75 1.00 4.73
CA TYR A 4 -14.71 1.14 6.19
C TYR A 4 -14.14 2.50 6.58
N VAL A 5 -12.97 2.84 6.02
CA VAL A 5 -12.31 4.13 6.25
C VAL A 5 -13.17 5.28 5.74
N SER A 6 -13.87 5.13 4.60
CA SER A 6 -14.84 6.12 4.11
C SER A 6 -16.01 6.34 5.07
N ASN A 7 -16.46 5.30 5.76
CA ASN A 7 -17.56 5.42 6.73
C ASN A 7 -17.07 6.12 7.99
N LEU A 8 -15.85 5.80 8.46
CA LEU A 8 -15.21 6.48 9.58
C LEU A 8 -14.93 7.96 9.27
N SER A 9 -14.39 8.28 8.10
CA SER A 9 -14.18 9.67 7.65
C SER A 9 -15.51 10.44 7.66
N ARG A 10 -16.58 9.89 7.06
CA ARG A 10 -17.92 10.50 7.09
C ARG A 10 -18.51 10.63 8.49
N GLN A 11 -18.22 9.73 9.41
CA GLN A 11 -18.67 9.86 10.81
C GLN A 11 -17.87 10.92 11.57
N SER A 12 -16.58 11.03 11.29
CA SER A 12 -15.69 12.01 11.90
C SER A 12 -16.01 13.45 11.52
N ASP A 13 -16.60 13.68 10.34
CA ASP A 13 -17.13 14.99 9.90
C ASP A 13 -18.17 15.56 10.86
N TYR A 14 -18.87 14.71 11.62
CA TYR A 14 -19.87 15.09 12.62
C TYR A 14 -19.34 14.99 14.06
N GLY A 15 -18.07 14.61 14.24
CA GLY A 15 -17.41 14.48 15.54
C GLY A 15 -16.82 15.80 16.03
N SER A 16 -16.57 15.89 17.34
CA SER A 16 -15.93 17.07 17.96
C SER A 16 -14.41 17.07 17.89
N ASP A 17 -13.80 15.97 17.44
CA ASP A 17 -12.34 15.81 17.37
C ASP A 17 -11.85 16.08 15.93
N HIS A 18 -11.60 17.35 15.65
CA HIS A 18 -11.13 17.82 14.35
C HIS A 18 -9.77 17.23 13.95
N ARG A 19 -8.92 16.85 14.92
CA ARG A 19 -7.61 16.25 14.62
C ARG A 19 -7.78 14.80 14.17
N ALA A 20 -8.63 14.04 14.86
CA ALA A 20 -8.96 12.69 14.43
C ALA A 20 -9.66 12.67 13.06
N ALA A 21 -10.52 13.65 12.77
CA ALA A 21 -11.17 13.78 11.47
C ALA A 21 -10.18 14.09 10.33
N ALA A 22 -9.24 15.01 10.55
CA ALA A 22 -8.17 15.31 9.59
C ALA A 22 -7.29 14.09 9.31
N ALA A 23 -6.80 13.42 10.38
CA ALA A 23 -6.00 12.20 10.25
C ALA A 23 -6.74 11.06 9.52
N LEU A 24 -8.06 10.93 9.73
CA LEU A 24 -8.90 9.98 9.00
C LEU A 24 -9.03 10.31 7.51
N HIS A 25 -9.13 11.58 7.15
CA HIS A 25 -9.16 12.04 5.76
C HIS A 25 -7.85 11.77 5.04
N ASP A 26 -6.72 12.13 5.67
CA ASP A 26 -5.39 11.91 5.11
C ASP A 26 -5.13 10.41 4.96
N CYS A 27 -5.46 9.62 5.98
CA CYS A 27 -5.36 8.17 5.91
C CYS A 27 -6.25 7.54 4.83
N PHE A 28 -7.45 8.08 4.59
CA PHE A 28 -8.29 7.64 3.49
C PHE A 28 -7.64 7.88 2.13
N SER A 29 -6.98 9.04 1.95
CA SER A 29 -6.26 9.37 0.73
C SER A 29 -5.09 8.41 0.51
N ASN A 30 -4.24 8.25 1.52
CA ASN A 30 -3.07 7.37 1.46
C ASN A 30 -3.47 5.91 1.14
N PHE A 31 -4.55 5.39 1.74
CA PHE A 31 -5.04 4.06 1.37
C PHE A 31 -5.59 4.00 -0.05
N GLY A 32 -6.11 5.09 -0.60
CA GLY A 32 -6.50 5.18 -2.00
C GLY A 32 -5.29 5.03 -2.91
N ASP A 33 -4.23 5.79 -2.63
CA ASP A 33 -2.97 5.76 -3.37
C ASP A 33 -2.29 4.39 -3.27
N ALA A 34 -2.15 3.83 -2.06
CA ALA A 34 -1.63 2.48 -1.85
C ALA A 34 -2.40 1.40 -2.62
N VAL A 35 -3.74 1.50 -2.71
CA VAL A 35 -4.55 0.57 -3.51
C VAL A 35 -4.24 0.70 -4.99
N ASP A 36 -4.09 1.92 -5.51
CA ASP A 36 -3.80 2.14 -6.93
C ASP A 36 -2.37 1.71 -7.29
N GLU A 37 -1.42 1.87 -6.39
CA GLU A 37 -0.05 1.37 -6.52
C GLU A 37 0.01 -0.16 -6.52
N ILE A 38 -0.68 -0.82 -5.58
CA ILE A 38 -0.83 -2.29 -5.58
C ILE A 38 -1.46 -2.78 -6.89
N ARG A 39 -2.47 -2.07 -7.41
CA ARG A 39 -3.10 -2.42 -8.70
C ARG A 39 -2.14 -2.23 -9.86
N GLY A 40 -1.31 -1.19 -9.83
CA GLY A 40 -0.21 -0.97 -10.77
C GLY A 40 0.76 -2.14 -10.77
N SER A 41 1.22 -2.54 -9.59
CA SER A 41 2.10 -3.70 -9.37
C SER A 41 1.49 -4.99 -9.92
N LEU A 42 0.23 -5.29 -9.60
CA LEU A 42 -0.47 -6.47 -10.10
C LEU A 42 -0.62 -6.46 -11.63
N LYS A 43 -0.92 -5.30 -12.22
CA LYS A 43 -1.02 -5.16 -13.67
C LYS A 43 0.32 -5.42 -14.34
N GLN A 44 1.40 -4.92 -13.77
CA GLN A 44 2.75 -5.11 -14.29
C GLN A 44 3.22 -6.56 -14.13
N MET A 45 2.93 -7.20 -13.00
CA MET A 45 3.19 -8.62 -12.79
C MET A 45 2.44 -9.53 -13.77
N ARG A 46 1.20 -9.20 -14.15
CA ARG A 46 0.46 -9.94 -15.20
C ARG A 46 1.09 -9.81 -16.59
N GLN A 47 1.90 -8.78 -16.81
CA GLN A 47 2.62 -8.56 -18.06
C GLN A 47 4.01 -9.20 -18.05
N LEU A 48 4.55 -9.53 -16.87
CA LEU A 48 5.79 -10.29 -16.74
C LEU A 48 5.60 -11.68 -17.36
N GLY A 49 6.46 -12.04 -18.30
CA GLY A 49 6.39 -13.33 -19.02
C GLY A 49 5.48 -13.34 -20.24
N ALA A 50 4.94 -12.20 -20.68
CA ALA A 50 4.35 -12.10 -22.01
C ALA A 50 5.40 -12.48 -23.07
N ALA A 51 5.05 -13.42 -23.96
CA ALA A 51 5.96 -13.97 -24.96
C ALA A 51 6.61 -12.86 -25.79
N GLY A 52 7.95 -12.83 -25.83
CA GLY A 52 8.75 -11.85 -26.57
C GLY A 52 9.37 -10.71 -25.76
N SER A 53 9.24 -10.71 -24.42
CA SER A 53 9.86 -9.71 -23.54
C SER A 53 11.36 -10.00 -23.32
N SER A 54 12.24 -9.03 -23.56
CA SER A 54 13.68 -9.19 -23.28
C SER A 54 13.96 -9.24 -21.77
N ALA A 55 15.14 -9.73 -21.37
CA ALA A 55 15.55 -9.78 -19.98
C ALA A 55 15.62 -8.37 -19.34
N GLU A 56 15.95 -7.34 -20.13
CA GLU A 56 15.96 -5.94 -19.70
C GLU A 56 14.53 -5.41 -19.50
N ALA A 57 13.60 -5.77 -20.39
CA ALA A 57 12.19 -5.41 -20.24
C ALA A 57 11.60 -6.04 -18.98
N LEU A 58 11.91 -7.32 -18.70
CA LEU A 58 11.49 -7.99 -17.46
C LEU A 58 12.06 -7.30 -16.21
N ARG A 59 13.34 -6.91 -16.22
CA ARG A 59 13.95 -6.17 -15.11
C ARG A 59 13.31 -4.80 -14.89
N PHE A 60 13.03 -4.06 -15.95
CA PHE A 60 12.39 -2.75 -15.86
C PHE A 60 10.94 -2.85 -15.35
N GLN A 61 10.20 -3.84 -15.82
CA GLN A 61 8.86 -4.12 -15.29
C GLN A 61 8.92 -4.49 -13.81
N MET A 62 9.93 -5.27 -13.40
CA MET A 62 10.12 -5.63 -12.01
C MET A 62 10.51 -4.43 -11.12
N SER A 63 11.33 -3.51 -11.61
CA SER A 63 11.65 -2.29 -10.86
C SER A 63 10.41 -1.43 -10.61
N ASN A 64 9.47 -1.35 -11.57
CA ASN A 64 8.21 -0.62 -11.37
C ASN A 64 7.35 -1.27 -10.27
N VAL A 65 7.25 -2.61 -10.27
CA VAL A 65 6.54 -3.36 -9.22
C VAL A 65 7.14 -3.07 -7.85
N GLN A 66 8.46 -3.09 -7.74
CA GLN A 66 9.16 -2.79 -6.48
C GLN A 66 8.88 -1.35 -6.02
N THR A 67 9.00 -0.37 -6.92
CA THR A 67 8.75 1.04 -6.59
C THR A 67 7.33 1.28 -6.08
N TRP A 68 6.32 0.74 -6.78
CA TRP A 68 4.93 0.92 -6.36
C TRP A 68 4.61 0.17 -5.06
N MET A 69 5.23 -0.98 -4.79
CA MET A 69 5.02 -1.66 -3.51
C MET A 69 5.67 -0.93 -2.34
N SER A 70 6.88 -0.38 -2.53
CA SER A 70 7.54 0.46 -1.52
C SER A 70 6.76 1.75 -1.25
N ALA A 71 6.15 2.34 -2.28
CA ALA A 71 5.28 3.49 -2.11
C ALA A 71 4.01 3.13 -1.32
N ALA A 72 3.40 1.98 -1.59
CA ALA A 72 2.18 1.56 -0.87
C ALA A 72 2.44 1.30 0.63
N LEU A 73 3.65 0.81 0.97
CA LEU A 73 4.12 0.71 2.35
C LEU A 73 4.33 2.09 2.98
N THR A 74 4.91 3.02 2.23
CA THR A 74 5.13 4.40 2.71
C THR A 74 3.81 5.12 2.98
N ASP A 75 2.81 4.92 2.13
CA ASP A 75 1.46 5.46 2.29
C ASP A 75 0.76 4.88 3.53
N GLU A 76 0.98 3.58 3.78
CA GLU A 76 0.51 2.92 5.01
C GLU A 76 1.14 3.54 6.26
N GLU A 77 2.47 3.64 6.29
CA GLU A 77 3.22 4.25 7.40
C GLU A 77 2.75 5.69 7.63
N THR A 78 2.61 6.47 6.56
CA THR A 78 2.13 7.86 6.63
C THR A 78 0.71 7.95 7.18
N CYS A 79 -0.19 7.01 6.84
CA CYS A 79 -1.52 6.95 7.47
C CYS A 79 -1.38 6.74 8.98
N THR A 80 -0.57 5.77 9.42
CA THR A 80 -0.42 5.47 10.86
C THR A 80 0.24 6.59 11.64
N ASP A 81 1.23 7.26 11.04
CA ASP A 81 1.93 8.41 11.62
C ASP A 81 0.99 9.59 11.84
N GLY A 82 0.01 9.78 10.94
CA GLY A 82 -1.04 10.79 11.08
C GLY A 82 -1.89 10.67 12.36
N PHE A 83 -1.86 9.51 13.03
CA PHE A 83 -2.57 9.28 14.30
C PHE A 83 -1.68 9.36 15.54
N GLU A 84 -0.37 9.63 15.44
CA GLU A 84 0.52 9.69 16.61
C GLU A 84 0.04 10.71 17.66
N ASP A 85 -0.39 11.89 17.20
CA ASP A 85 -0.91 12.98 18.04
C ASP A 85 -2.41 12.86 18.38
N VAL A 86 -3.08 11.81 17.90
CA VAL A 86 -4.48 11.51 18.23
C VAL A 86 -4.50 10.64 19.50
N PRO A 87 -5.31 11.00 20.52
CA PRO A 87 -5.45 10.20 21.73
C PRO A 87 -5.81 8.74 21.43
N GLU A 88 -5.25 7.82 22.20
CA GLU A 88 -5.56 6.39 22.08
C GLU A 88 -7.07 6.15 22.19
N GLY A 89 -7.60 5.47 21.18
CA GLY A 89 -9.03 5.24 21.03
C GLY A 89 -9.31 4.11 20.02
N PRO A 90 -10.55 3.60 20.00
CA PRO A 90 -10.91 2.47 19.15
C PRO A 90 -10.66 2.72 17.65
N VAL A 91 -10.69 3.99 17.22
CA VAL A 91 -10.39 4.40 15.85
C VAL A 91 -8.91 4.21 15.51
N LYS A 92 -8.00 4.66 16.37
CA LYS A 92 -6.55 4.56 16.18
C LYS A 92 -6.07 3.11 16.17
N SER A 93 -6.55 2.31 17.12
CA SER A 93 -6.16 0.90 17.25
C SER A 93 -6.66 0.03 16.10
N GLU A 94 -7.89 0.25 15.61
CA GLU A 94 -8.41 -0.49 14.46
C GLU A 94 -7.74 -0.12 13.15
N ILE A 95 -7.34 1.15 12.96
CA ILE A 95 -6.56 1.57 11.79
C ILE A 95 -5.20 0.88 11.81
N GLN A 96 -4.43 0.99 12.89
CA GLN A 96 -3.12 0.33 13.01
C GLN A 96 -3.19 -1.19 12.75
N ILE A 97 -4.18 -1.90 13.32
CA ILE A 97 -4.31 -3.35 13.14
C ILE A 97 -4.60 -3.74 11.69
N ARG A 98 -5.38 -2.93 10.95
CA ARG A 98 -5.80 -3.26 9.59
C ARG A 98 -4.77 -2.86 8.54
N SER A 99 -4.07 -1.76 8.75
CA SER A 99 -3.00 -1.24 7.88
C SER A 99 -1.94 -2.32 7.63
N VAL A 100 -1.38 -2.84 8.73
CA VAL A 100 -0.22 -3.74 8.75
C VAL A 100 -0.46 -5.05 8.02
N LYS A 101 -1.70 -5.53 7.98
CA LYS A 101 -2.01 -6.84 7.42
C LYS A 101 -2.08 -6.84 5.89
N TYR A 102 -2.47 -5.73 5.26
CA TYR A 102 -2.77 -5.72 3.82
C TYR A 102 -1.53 -5.52 2.94
N VAL A 103 -0.59 -4.66 3.35
CA VAL A 103 0.58 -4.33 2.53
C VAL A 103 1.72 -5.34 2.75
N SER A 104 1.92 -5.79 4.00
CA SER A 104 2.94 -6.78 4.36
C SER A 104 2.83 -8.12 3.60
N GLU A 105 1.61 -8.61 3.34
CA GLU A 105 1.42 -9.86 2.58
C GLU A 105 1.83 -9.68 1.11
N CYS A 106 1.64 -8.50 0.52
CA CYS A 106 1.92 -8.24 -0.89
C CYS A 106 3.40 -7.91 -1.18
N ASP A 107 4.08 -7.27 -0.23
CA ASP A 107 5.50 -6.97 -0.37
C ASP A 107 6.36 -8.25 -0.31
N ALA A 108 6.00 -9.20 0.56
CA ALA A 108 6.67 -10.51 0.62
C ALA A 108 6.67 -11.25 -0.74
N TYR A 109 5.54 -11.24 -1.47
CA TYR A 109 5.46 -11.87 -2.79
C TYR A 109 6.28 -11.13 -3.87
N ALA A 110 6.38 -9.80 -3.77
CA ALA A 110 7.18 -9.01 -4.70
C ALA A 110 8.68 -9.27 -4.51
N VAL A 111 9.15 -9.38 -3.27
CA VAL A 111 10.57 -9.65 -2.94
C VAL A 111 10.97 -11.08 -3.34
N ASP A 112 10.12 -12.07 -3.07
CA ASP A 112 10.37 -13.46 -3.48
C ASP A 112 10.43 -13.62 -5.01
N PHE A 113 9.53 -12.94 -5.74
CA PHE A 113 9.56 -12.96 -7.20
C PHE A 113 10.78 -12.20 -7.76
N ALA A 114 11.21 -11.12 -7.11
CA ALA A 114 12.40 -10.35 -7.52
C ALA A 114 13.67 -11.20 -7.40
N LEU A 115 13.80 -11.93 -6.29
CA LEU A 115 14.87 -12.90 -6.07
C LEU A 115 14.88 -13.98 -7.16
N ALA A 116 13.72 -14.50 -7.56
CA ALA A 116 13.63 -15.52 -8.61
C ALA A 116 14.11 -15.00 -9.99
N VAL A 117 13.74 -13.78 -10.39
CA VAL A 117 14.17 -13.17 -11.66
C VAL A 117 15.66 -12.80 -11.66
N TRP A 118 16.17 -12.28 -10.54
CA TRP A 118 17.59 -11.92 -10.42
C TRP A 118 18.49 -13.17 -10.39
N CYS A 119 18.07 -14.23 -9.69
CA CYS A 119 18.80 -15.50 -9.63
C CYS A 119 18.82 -16.22 -11.00
N GLY A 120 17.72 -16.15 -11.77
CA GLY A 120 17.64 -16.72 -13.12
C GLY A 120 18.48 -16.01 -14.20
N SER A 121 19.04 -14.84 -13.91
CA SER A 121 19.88 -14.09 -14.84
C SER A 121 21.39 -14.28 -14.64
N GLY A 122 21.78 -15.13 -13.69
CA GLY A 122 23.17 -15.40 -13.31
C GLY A 122 23.70 -16.75 -13.79
N SER A 123 23.21 -17.28 -14.91
CA SER A 123 23.68 -18.54 -15.51
C SER A 123 23.95 -18.39 -17.00
#